data_AF-B5JE42-F1
#
_entry.id   AF-B5JE42-F1
#
_cell.length_a   1.000
_cell.length_b   1.000
_cell.length_c   1.000
_cell.angle_alpha   90.00
_cell.angle_beta   90.00
_cell.angle_gamma   90.00
#
_symmetry.space_group_name_H-M   'P 1'
#
loop_
_entity.id
_entity.type
_entity.pdbx_description
1 polymer ?
#
loop_
_entity_poly.entity_id
_entity_poly.type
_entity_poly.pdbx_seq_one_letter_code
_entity_poly.pdbx_strand_id
1 'polypeptide(L)'
;MKSTWSKDWKSYSREEDVVGVLHEGRQKKFVLIGDLEDFTTELERDANNPHDPNAIKVIGKATVDGSLVVEQLGFLSREVAEELKDEEELSCRPISVYLPYEGSRFGLKVTVLVRSQAYKRRKKK
;
A
#
# COMPACT_ATOMS: atom_id res chain seq x y z
N MET A 1 22.16 -0.05 -6.05
CA MET A 1 21.55 1.04 -6.83
C MET A 1 20.13 1.26 -6.31
N LYS A 2 19.85 2.43 -5.71
CA LYS A 2 18.47 2.80 -5.36
C LYS A 2 17.73 3.06 -6.67
N SER A 3 16.72 2.23 -6.98
CA SER A 3 15.83 2.44 -8.12
C SER A 3 15.07 3.75 -7.89
N THR A 4 15.56 4.84 -8.45
CA THR A 4 14.85 6.12 -8.51
C THR A 4 13.63 5.94 -9.41
N TRP A 5 12.44 5.92 -8.81
CA TRP A 5 11.15 5.77 -9.48
C TRP A 5 10.81 7.00 -10.32
N SER A 6 11.38 7.12 -11.52
CA SER A 6 11.07 8.26 -12.42
C SER A 6 10.01 7.90 -13.47
N LYS A 7 8.87 8.60 -13.37
CA LYS A 7 7.88 8.94 -14.44
C LYS A 7 7.09 7.80 -15.09
N ASP A 8 5.83 7.62 -14.66
CA ASP A 8 4.65 7.12 -15.39
C ASP A 8 4.79 5.95 -16.39
N TRP A 9 4.71 4.72 -15.88
CA TRP A 9 4.58 3.49 -16.70
C TRP A 9 3.45 2.65 -16.14
N LYS A 10 2.21 3.05 -16.45
CA LYS A 10 0.99 2.39 -15.96
C LYS A 10 0.53 1.38 -17.01
N SER A 11 0.51 0.09 -16.69
CA SER A 11 -0.41 -0.83 -17.36
C SER A 11 -1.76 -0.90 -16.65
N TYR A 12 -1.77 -0.59 -15.35
CA TYR A 12 -2.95 -0.60 -14.49
C TYR A 12 -2.80 0.44 -13.37
N SER A 13 -3.90 1.09 -13.02
CA SER A 13 -4.02 2.02 -11.90
C SER A 13 -5.45 1.98 -11.37
N ARG A 14 -5.63 1.70 -10.08
CA ARG A 14 -6.95 1.66 -9.43
C ARG A 14 -6.87 2.33 -8.05
N GLU A 15 -7.87 3.14 -7.71
CA GLU A 15 -8.06 3.58 -6.33
C GLU A 15 -8.74 2.48 -5.53
N GLU A 16 -8.23 2.23 -4.33
CA GLU A 16 -8.72 1.15 -3.49
C GLU A 16 -8.78 1.59 -2.03
N ASP A 17 -9.87 1.23 -1.36
CA ASP A 17 -9.98 1.39 0.08
C ASP A 17 -9.16 0.31 0.78
N VAL A 18 -8.32 0.73 1.72
CA VAL A 18 -7.54 -0.19 2.56
C VAL A 18 -8.49 -0.83 3.56
N VAL A 19 -8.57 -2.16 3.53
CA VAL A 19 -9.41 -2.94 4.43
C VAL A 19 -8.66 -3.30 5.71
N GLY A 20 -9.41 -3.55 6.78
CA GLY A 20 -8.84 -3.94 8.08
C GLY A 20 -8.11 -2.81 8.81
N VAL A 21 -8.35 -1.54 8.44
CA VAL A 21 -7.71 -0.35 9.04
C VAL A 21 -8.06 -0.11 10.51
N LEU A 22 -9.15 -0.71 11.01
CA LEU A 22 -9.58 -0.62 12.41
C LEU A 22 -9.02 -1.76 13.28
N HIS A 23 -8.45 -2.79 12.68
CA HIS A 23 -7.91 -3.94 13.42
C HIS A 23 -6.60 -3.54 14.09
N GLU A 24 -6.34 -4.08 15.29
CA GLU A 24 -5.04 -3.96 15.99
C GLU A 24 -4.54 -2.51 16.15
N GLY A 25 -5.45 -1.53 16.18
CA GLY A 25 -5.10 -0.13 16.34
C GLY A 25 -4.36 0.49 15.15
N ARG A 26 -4.46 -0.09 13.95
CA ARG A 26 -3.77 0.40 12.73
C ARG A 26 -4.10 1.85 12.37
N GLN A 27 -5.28 2.33 12.71
CA GLN A 27 -5.64 3.75 12.59
C GLN A 27 -4.72 4.66 13.41
N LYS A 28 -4.30 4.24 14.61
CA LYS A 28 -3.36 5.01 15.45
C LYS A 28 -1.95 4.99 14.85
N LYS A 29 -1.57 3.84 14.28
CA LYS A 29 -0.29 3.68 13.56
C LYS A 29 -0.22 4.63 12.37
N PHE A 30 -1.31 4.75 11.60
CA PHE A 30 -1.39 5.74 10.53
C PHE A 30 -1.24 7.16 11.05
N VAL A 31 -2.00 7.55 12.09
CA VAL A 31 -1.93 8.91 12.65
C VAL A 31 -0.51 9.26 13.15
N LEU A 32 0.25 8.28 13.63
CA LEU A 32 1.63 8.49 14.07
C LEU A 32 2.58 8.88 12.93
N ILE A 33 2.37 8.34 11.72
CA ILE A 33 3.34 8.46 10.62
C ILE A 33 2.82 9.21 9.39
N GLY A 34 1.50 9.36 9.23
CA GLY A 34 0.85 9.80 8.00
C GLY A 34 1.02 11.28 7.68
N ASP A 35 1.29 12.10 8.70
CA ASP A 35 1.51 13.55 8.56
C ASP A 35 2.99 13.91 8.35
N LEU A 36 3.90 12.93 8.34
CA LEU A 36 5.34 13.15 8.18
C LEU A 36 5.70 13.36 6.70
N GLU A 37 6.64 14.28 6.43
CA GLU A 37 7.02 14.66 5.06
C GLU A 37 7.59 13.51 4.23
N ASP A 38 8.27 12.56 4.88
CA ASP A 38 8.86 11.38 4.24
C ASP A 38 7.92 10.16 4.24
N PHE A 39 6.65 10.36 4.61
CA PHE A 39 5.66 9.30 4.61
C PHE A 39 5.50 8.68 3.23
N THR A 40 5.65 7.37 3.17
CA THR A 40 5.48 6.58 1.95
C THR A 40 4.69 5.31 2.24
N THR A 41 4.07 4.78 1.19
CA THR A 41 3.32 3.52 1.25
C THR A 41 3.92 2.48 0.32
N GLU A 42 3.90 1.22 0.74
CA GLU A 42 4.33 0.07 -0.04
C GLU A 42 3.32 -1.08 0.07
N LEU A 43 3.41 -2.02 -0.88
CA LEU A 43 2.62 -3.24 -0.89
C LEU A 43 3.52 -4.44 -0.63
N GLU A 44 3.08 -5.34 0.25
CA GLU A 44 3.82 -6.54 0.61
C GLU A 44 2.89 -7.77 0.57
N ARG A 45 3.26 -8.80 -0.19
CA ARG A 45 2.48 -10.06 -0.24
C ARG A 45 2.59 -10.83 1.06
N ASP A 46 1.48 -11.40 1.52
CA ASP A 46 1.38 -12.24 2.71
C ASP A 46 0.84 -13.63 2.31
N ALA A 47 1.72 -14.44 1.72
CA ALA A 47 1.36 -15.78 1.24
C ALA A 47 0.98 -16.77 2.36
N ASN A 48 1.31 -16.44 3.61
CA ASN A 48 1.02 -17.25 4.79
C ASN A 48 -0.25 -16.78 5.53
N ASN A 49 -1.00 -15.84 4.96
CA ASN A 49 -2.21 -15.34 5.60
C ASN A 49 -3.25 -16.46 5.73
N PRO A 50 -3.80 -16.71 6.93
CA PRO A 50 -4.72 -17.81 7.15
C PRO A 50 -6.10 -17.63 6.49
N HIS A 51 -6.43 -16.42 6.05
CA HIS A 51 -7.74 -16.09 5.48
C HIS A 51 -7.73 -15.94 3.95
N ASP A 52 -6.61 -15.48 3.38
CA ASP A 52 -6.49 -15.24 1.94
C ASP A 52 -5.05 -15.48 1.46
N PRO A 53 -4.77 -16.56 0.69
CA PRO A 53 -3.41 -16.85 0.20
C PRO A 53 -2.85 -15.76 -0.73
N ASN A 54 -3.72 -14.89 -1.28
CA ASN A 54 -3.32 -13.80 -2.14
C ASN A 54 -3.19 -12.46 -1.39
N ALA A 55 -3.34 -12.44 -0.06
CA ALA A 55 -3.36 -11.23 0.74
C ALA A 55 -2.18 -10.30 0.44
N ILE A 56 -2.49 -9.01 0.27
CA ILE A 56 -1.50 -7.96 0.03
C ILE A 56 -1.65 -6.92 1.14
N LYS A 57 -0.63 -6.83 2.00
CA LYS A 57 -0.54 -5.83 3.07
C LYS A 57 -0.26 -4.46 2.48
N VAL A 58 -0.87 -3.45 3.08
CA VAL A 58 -0.51 -2.04 2.86
C VAL A 58 0.39 -1.62 4.02
N ILE A 59 1.63 -1.24 3.71
CA ILE A 59 2.66 -0.85 4.67
C ILE A 59 2.88 0.66 4.56
N GLY A 60 2.89 1.35 5.69
CA GLY A 60 3.32 2.74 5.81
C GLY A 60 4.72 2.83 6.37
N LYS A 61 5.51 3.79 5.88
CA LYS A 61 6.87 4.04 6.34
C LYS A 61 7.11 5.54 6.49
N ALA A 62 7.76 5.93 7.58
CA ALA A 62 8.21 7.30 7.80
C ALA A 62 9.33 7.33 8.86
N THR A 63 10.04 8.45 8.98
CA THR A 63 11.06 8.64 10.00
C THR A 63 10.48 9.36 11.22
N VAL A 64 10.43 8.68 12.37
CA VAL A 64 10.02 9.25 13.65
C VAL A 64 11.25 9.36 14.55
N ASP A 65 11.57 10.56 15.03
CA ASP A 65 12.71 10.82 15.92
C ASP A 65 14.05 10.23 15.41
N GLY A 66 14.29 10.33 14.10
CA GLY A 66 15.51 9.81 13.46
C GLY A 66 15.53 8.29 13.23
N SER A 67 14.45 7.57 13.56
CA SER A 67 14.31 6.13 13.34
C SER A 67 13.26 5.81 12.28
N LEU A 68 13.56 4.88 11.38
CA LEU A 68 12.58 4.40 10.40
C LEU A 68 11.52 3.55 11.08
N VAL A 69 10.28 4.03 11.08
CA VAL A 69 9.10 3.30 11.53
C VAL A 69 8.43 2.65 10.33
N VAL A 70 8.11 1.37 10.44
CA VAL A 70 7.45 0.57 9.40
C VAL A 70 6.23 -0.08 10.02
N GLU A 71 5.05 0.26 9.54
CA GLU A 71 3.80 -0.21 10.13
C GLU A 71 2.84 -0.76 9.09
N GLN A 72 2.18 -1.86 9.42
CA GLN A 72 1.06 -2.35 8.63
C GLN A 72 -0.16 -1.47 8.88
N LEU A 73 -0.70 -0.90 7.80
CA LEU A 73 -1.89 -0.04 7.82
C LEU A 73 -3.17 -0.81 7.52
N GLY A 74 -3.06 -1.95 6.82
CA GLY A 74 -4.19 -2.83 6.51
C GLY A 74 -3.84 -3.77 5.37
N PHE A 75 -4.83 -4.09 4.55
CA PHE A 75 -4.71 -4.92 3.36
C PHE A 75 -5.43 -4.29 2.17
N LEU A 76 -5.08 -4.70 0.95
CA LEU A 76 -5.97 -4.52 -0.19
C LEU A 76 -7.20 -5.43 -0.02
N SER A 77 -8.32 -5.09 -0.66
CA SER A 77 -9.47 -5.99 -0.67
C SER A 77 -9.13 -7.32 -1.33
N ARG A 78 -9.83 -8.38 -0.93
CA ARG A 78 -9.64 -9.73 -1.47
C ARG A 78 -9.83 -9.79 -3.00
N GLU A 79 -10.77 -9.01 -3.53
CA GLU A 79 -11.02 -8.93 -4.97
C GLU A 79 -9.79 -8.40 -5.72
N VAL A 80 -9.23 -7.28 -5.25
CA VAL A 80 -8.03 -6.68 -5.85
C VAL A 80 -6.81 -7.57 -5.65
N ALA A 81 -6.68 -8.19 -4.47
CA ALA A 81 -5.59 -9.12 -4.18
C ALA A 81 -5.59 -10.32 -5.14
N GLU A 82 -6.77 -10.87 -5.44
CA GLU A 82 -6.96 -11.94 -6.43
C GLU A 82 -6.64 -11.48 -7.86
N GLU A 83 -7.11 -10.29 -8.26
CA GLU A 83 -6.84 -9.71 -9.59
C GLU A 83 -5.33 -9.54 -9.83
N LEU A 84 -4.59 -9.18 -8.78
CA LEU A 84 -3.17 -8.87 -8.85
C LEU A 84 -2.27 -10.06 -8.51
N LYS A 85 -2.78 -11.28 -8.34
CA LYS A 85 -1.99 -12.42 -7.83
C LYS A 85 -0.72 -12.75 -8.64
N ASP A 86 -0.76 -12.54 -9.96
CA ASP A 86 0.35 -12.84 -10.87
C ASP A 86 1.30 -11.64 -11.09
N GLU A 87 1.04 -10.50 -10.44
CA GLU A 87 1.80 -9.28 -10.61
C GLU A 87 3.01 -9.19 -9.67
N GLU A 88 4.22 -9.35 -10.20
CA GLU A 88 5.45 -9.36 -9.40
C GLU A 88 5.88 -7.99 -8.86
N GLU A 89 5.62 -6.91 -9.60
CA GLU A 89 6.06 -5.55 -9.26
C GLU A 89 4.85 -4.65 -9.00
N LEU A 90 4.47 -4.56 -7.73
CA LEU A 90 3.37 -3.75 -7.21
C LEU A 90 3.89 -2.52 -6.45
N SER A 91 3.15 -1.43 -6.52
CA SER A 91 3.40 -0.22 -5.74
C SER A 91 2.07 0.42 -5.37
N CYS A 92 2.06 1.26 -4.35
CA CYS A 92 0.90 2.08 -4.05
C CYS A 92 1.30 3.51 -3.67
N ARG A 93 0.36 4.43 -3.79
CA ARG A 93 0.49 5.81 -3.31
C ARG A 93 -0.69 6.14 -2.41
N PRO A 94 -0.51 6.88 -1.31
CA PRO A 94 -1.64 7.36 -0.54
C PRO A 94 -2.44 8.36 -1.39
N ILE A 95 -3.77 8.29 -1.29
CA ILE A 95 -4.69 9.25 -1.95
C ILE A 95 -5.33 10.16 -0.90
N SER A 96 -6.04 9.54 0.04
CA SER A 96 -6.87 10.25 1.00
C SER A 96 -7.04 9.44 2.27
N VAL A 97 -7.25 10.13 3.38
CA VAL A 97 -7.66 9.55 4.65
C VAL A 97 -8.98 10.17 5.08
N TYR A 98 -9.89 9.36 5.57
CA TYR A 98 -11.09 9.79 6.29
C TYR A 98 -10.79 9.62 7.77
N LEU A 99 -10.66 10.73 8.49
CA LEU A 99 -10.51 10.70 9.94
C LEU A 99 -11.90 10.68 10.60
N PRO A 100 -12.05 10.04 11.77
CA PRO A 100 -13.33 10.00 12.46
C PRO A 100 -13.69 11.39 12.98
N TYR A 101 -14.46 12.13 12.18
CA TYR A 101 -15.12 13.38 12.54
C TYR A 101 -16.64 13.21 12.31
N GLU A 102 -17.45 13.61 13.30
CA GLU A 102 -18.92 13.58 13.26
C GLU A 102 -19.55 12.26 12.76
N GLY A 103 -19.12 11.12 13.31
CA GLY A 103 -19.72 9.81 13.02
C GLY A 103 -19.17 9.09 11.79
N SER A 104 -18.24 9.71 11.04
CA SER A 104 -17.49 9.02 9.99
C SER A 104 -16.51 8.02 10.60
N ARG A 105 -16.34 6.84 9.99
CA ARG A 105 -15.32 5.86 10.42
C ARG A 105 -13.98 6.19 9.78
N PHE A 106 -12.89 5.79 10.45
CA PHE A 106 -11.56 5.89 9.86
C PHE A 106 -11.49 5.07 8.55
N GLY A 107 -10.97 5.67 7.50
CA GLY A 107 -10.76 5.03 6.21
C GLY A 107 -9.46 5.53 5.56
N LEU A 108 -8.77 4.66 4.84
CA LEU A 108 -7.55 5.00 4.12
C LEU A 108 -7.72 4.54 2.66
N LYS A 109 -7.39 5.41 1.72
CA LYS A 109 -7.48 5.11 0.28
C LYS A 109 -6.10 5.22 -0.36
N VAL A 110 -5.78 4.27 -1.22
CA VAL A 110 -4.51 4.21 -1.95
C VAL A 110 -4.74 4.04 -3.45
N THR A 111 -3.83 4.55 -4.28
CA THR A 111 -3.74 4.18 -5.69
C THR A 111 -2.82 2.99 -5.80
N VAL A 112 -3.32 1.85 -6.26
CA VAL A 112 -2.49 0.70 -6.63
C VAL A 112 -1.93 0.90 -8.02
N LEU A 113 -0.64 0.64 -8.19
CA LEU A 113 0.12 0.83 -9.43
C LEU A 113 0.84 -0.46 -9.80
N VAL A 114 0.68 -0.88 -11.07
CA VAL A 114 1.34 -2.07 -11.63
C VAL A 114 2.26 -1.66 -12.77
N ARG A 115 3.47 -2.22 -12.81
CA ARG A 115 4.42 -1.95 -13.89
C ARG A 115 4.03 -2.64 -15.19
N SER A 116 4.18 -1.90 -16.29
CA SER A 116 3.90 -2.41 -17.64
C SER A 116 4.69 -3.68 -18.01
N GLN A 117 4.06 -4.56 -18.77
CA GLN A 117 4.68 -5.78 -19.32
C GLN A 117 5.89 -5.47 -20.23
N ALA A 118 5.91 -4.31 -20.90
CA ALA A 118 7.05 -3.87 -21.71
C ALA A 118 8.31 -3.62 -20.85
N TYR A 119 8.14 -3.11 -19.63
CA TYR A 119 9.24 -2.98 -18.67
C TYR A 119 9.75 -4.34 -18.20
N LYS A 120 8.84 -5.26 -17.86
CA LYS A 120 9.22 -6.63 -17.43
C LYS A 120 10.06 -7.34 -18.50
N ARG A 121 9.70 -7.18 -19.78
CA ARG A 121 10.48 -7.73 -20.91
C ARG A 121 11.87 -7.11 -21.07
N ARG A 122 12.04 -5.82 -20.77
CA ARG A 122 13.35 -5.15 -20.79
C ARG A 122 14.30 -5.63 -19.69
N LYS A 123 13.78 -5.99 -18.51
CA LYS A 123 14.57 -6.47 -17.36
C LYS A 123 15.09 -7.91 -17.54
N LYS A 124 14.49 -8.70 -18.43
CA LYS A 124 14.89 -10.09 -18.75
C LYS A 124 15.99 -10.19 -19.83
N LYS A 125 16.42 -9.07 -20.42
CA LYS A 125 17.58 -8.99 -21.33
C LYS A 125 18.79 -8.47 -20.58
#